data_AF-A9WRJ0-F1
#
_entry.id   AF-A9WRJ0-F1
#
_cell.length_a   1.000
_cell.length_b   1.000
_cell.length_c   1.000
_cell.angle_alpha   90.00
_cell.angle_beta   90.00
_cell.angle_gamma   90.00
#
_symmetry.space_group_name_H-M   'P 1'
#
loop_
_entity.id
_entity.type
_entity.pdbx_description
1 polymer ?
#
loop_
_entity_poly.entity_id
_entity_poly.type
_entity_poly.pdbx_seq_one_letter_code
_entity_poly.pdbx_strand_id
1 'polypeptide(L)'
;MANYTAGSLEKASVLDQLDLVATPTAQFLQGFAAAAQVGVVEIDPELSDTAATQDAYGLSNEMLVNCVIVAGKREGVERIAACLVPFTKRADIK
;
A
#
# COMPACT_ATOMS: atom_id res chain seq x y z
N MET A 1 -1.45 -13.86 16.83
CA MET A 1 -1.51 -13.08 15.59
C MET A 1 -1.27 -11.64 15.96
N ALA A 2 -0.36 -10.94 15.28
CA ALA A 2 -0.12 -9.53 15.56
C ALA A 2 -1.27 -8.73 14.93
N ASN A 3 -2.20 -8.26 15.76
CA ASN A 3 -3.26 -7.37 15.31
C ASN A 3 -2.69 -5.96 15.25
N TYR A 4 -2.62 -5.41 14.04
CA TYR A 4 -2.24 -4.03 13.82
C TYR A 4 -3.51 -3.22 13.62
N THR A 5 -3.63 -2.05 14.25
CA THR A 5 -4.71 -1.11 13.98
C THR A 5 -4.28 -0.08 12.95
N ALA A 6 -5.22 0.38 12.12
CA ALA A 6 -5.08 1.56 11.29
C ALA A 6 -6.43 2.28 11.33
N GLY A 7 -6.54 3.33 12.16
CA GLY A 7 -7.85 3.87 12.51
C GLY A 7 -8.75 2.78 13.12
N SER A 8 -9.95 2.60 12.59
CA SER A 8 -10.89 1.54 12.99
C SER A 8 -10.67 0.19 12.27
N LEU A 9 -9.74 0.11 11.30
CA LEU A 9 -9.46 -1.13 10.58
C LEU A 9 -8.66 -2.12 11.43
N GLU A 10 -9.18 -3.33 11.54
CA GLU A 10 -8.47 -4.47 12.11
C GLU A 10 -7.76 -5.25 11.00
N LYS A 11 -6.42 -5.22 11.01
CA LYS A 11 -5.61 -5.91 10.01
C LYS A 11 -5.33 -7.34 10.45
N ALA A 12 -5.57 -8.30 9.54
CA ALA A 12 -5.09 -9.67 9.67
C ALA A 12 -3.65 -9.78 9.15
N SER A 13 -2.93 -10.82 9.55
CA SER A 13 -1.64 -11.10 8.91
C SER A 13 -1.84 -11.40 7.44
N VAL A 14 -1.01 -10.82 6.57
CA VAL A 14 -1.10 -11.08 5.13
C VAL A 14 -0.84 -12.55 4.78
N LEU A 15 -0.13 -13.28 5.63
CA LEU A 15 0.11 -14.72 5.45
C LEU A 15 -1.15 -15.57 5.59
N ASP A 16 -2.15 -15.07 6.34
CA ASP A 16 -3.43 -15.75 6.52
C ASP A 16 -4.45 -15.39 5.42
N GLN A 17 -4.19 -14.32 4.64
CA GLN A 17 -5.11 -13.74 3.65
C GLN A 17 -4.37 -13.32 2.36
N LEU A 18 -3.53 -14.22 1.82
CA LEU A 18 -2.74 -13.96 0.61
C LEU A 18 -3.59 -13.73 -0.65
N ASP A 19 -4.86 -14.13 -0.63
CA ASP A 19 -5.84 -13.94 -1.68
C ASP A 19 -6.35 -12.50 -1.80
N LEU A 20 -6.18 -11.67 -0.76
CA LEU A 20 -6.51 -10.24 -0.79
C LEU A 20 -5.48 -9.38 -1.54
N VAL A 21 -4.33 -9.94 -1.92
CA VAL A 21 -3.29 -9.24 -2.67
C VAL A 21 -3.10 -9.87 -4.05
N ALA A 22 -2.61 -9.09 -5.00
CA ALA A 22 -2.31 -9.60 -6.34
C ALA A 22 -1.32 -10.78 -6.29
N THR A 23 -1.46 -11.74 -7.22
CA THR A 23 -0.62 -12.95 -7.28
C THR A 23 0.88 -12.68 -7.16
N PRO A 24 1.48 -11.68 -7.84
CA PRO A 24 2.91 -11.41 -7.69
C PRO A 24 3.30 -10.97 -6.27
N THR A 25 2.43 -10.21 -5.60
CA THR A 25 2.63 -9.76 -4.21
C THR A 25 2.54 -10.94 -3.26
N ALA A 26 1.55 -11.83 -3.44
CA ALA A 26 1.43 -13.04 -2.63
C ALA A 26 2.67 -13.93 -2.74
N GLN A 27 3.16 -14.16 -3.96
CA GLN A 27 4.37 -14.95 -4.22
C GLN A 27 5.61 -14.36 -3.54
N PHE A 28 5.79 -13.04 -3.61
CA PHE A 28 6.88 -12.37 -2.91
C PHE A 28 6.77 -12.54 -1.39
N LEU A 29 5.59 -12.31 -0.82
CA LEU A 29 5.36 -12.34 0.62
C LEU A 29 5.61 -13.72 1.24
N GLN A 30 5.37 -14.81 0.49
CA GLN A 30 5.67 -16.18 0.96
C GLN A 30 7.15 -16.39 1.31
N GLY A 31 8.07 -15.69 0.64
CA GLY A 31 9.51 -15.75 0.91
C GLY A 31 10.06 -14.59 1.73
N PHE A 32 9.22 -13.60 2.05
CA PHE A 32 9.68 -12.38 2.71
C PHE A 32 9.78 -12.59 4.22
N ALA A 33 10.99 -12.47 4.78
CA ALA A 33 11.28 -12.77 6.19
C ALA A 33 10.42 -11.97 7.19
N ALA A 34 9.94 -10.78 6.80
CA ALA A 34 9.09 -9.94 7.63
C ALA A 34 7.59 -10.00 7.25
N ALA A 35 7.15 -10.95 6.42
CA ALA A 35 5.75 -11.05 6.00
C ALA A 35 4.78 -11.21 7.16
N ALA A 36 5.17 -11.87 8.24
CA ALA A 36 4.36 -11.97 9.46
C ALA A 36 4.08 -10.61 10.14
N GLN A 37 4.87 -9.57 9.82
CA GLN A 37 4.70 -8.21 10.30
C GLN A 37 3.85 -7.34 9.37
N VAL A 38 3.45 -7.88 8.22
CA VAL A 38 2.63 -7.18 7.22
C VAL A 38 1.17 -7.52 7.48
N GLY A 39 0.37 -6.49 7.69
CA GLY A 39 -1.08 -6.60 7.82
C GLY A 39 -1.79 -6.31 6.50
N VAL A 40 -2.89 -7.01 6.24
CA VAL A 40 -3.82 -6.74 5.14
C VAL A 40 -5.23 -6.62 5.69
N VAL A 41 -6.07 -5.83 5.02
CA VAL A 41 -7.47 -5.66 5.34
C VAL A 41 -8.24 -5.41 4.05
N GLU A 42 -9.40 -6.04 3.92
CA GLU A 42 -10.35 -5.76 2.85
C GLU A 42 -11.07 -4.44 3.14
N ILE A 43 -11.28 -3.62 2.12
CA ILE A 43 -12.06 -2.38 2.21
C ILE A 43 -13.21 -2.43 1.20
N ASP A 44 -14.26 -1.65 1.46
CA ASP A 44 -15.30 -1.41 0.46
C ASP A 44 -14.66 -0.70 -0.76
N PRO A 45 -14.75 -1.27 -1.98
CA PRO A 45 -14.19 -0.65 -3.19
C PRO A 45 -14.72 0.76 -3.46
N GLU A 46 -15.95 1.08 -3.06
CA GLU A 46 -16.55 2.42 -3.21
C GLU A 46 -15.90 3.45 -2.28
N LEU A 47 -15.19 3.00 -1.25
CA LEU A 47 -14.43 3.84 -0.33
C LEU A 47 -12.95 3.93 -0.69
N SER A 48 -12.52 3.42 -1.85
CA SER A 48 -11.10 3.37 -2.26
C SER A 48 -10.45 4.74 -2.49
N ASP A 49 -11.24 5.80 -2.67
CA ASP A 49 -10.70 7.16 -2.66
C ASP A 49 -10.08 7.47 -1.29
N THR A 50 -8.93 8.15 -1.28
CA THR A 50 -8.19 8.39 -0.04
C THR A 50 -9.00 9.19 0.97
N ALA A 51 -9.72 10.25 0.54
CA ALA A 51 -10.53 11.05 1.45
C ALA A 51 -11.71 10.24 2.00
N ALA A 52 -12.38 9.45 1.14
CA ALA A 52 -13.47 8.57 1.56
C ALA A 52 -12.99 7.50 2.56
N THR A 53 -11.84 6.86 2.32
CA THR A 53 -11.21 5.90 3.25
C THR A 53 -10.90 6.57 4.59
N GLN A 54 -10.32 7.78 4.57
CA GLN A 54 -9.98 8.51 5.79
C GLN A 54 -11.21 8.86 6.62
N ASP A 55 -12.26 9.36 5.97
CA ASP A 55 -13.51 9.74 6.64
C ASP A 55 -14.22 8.51 7.21
N ALA A 56 -14.26 7.40 6.47
CA ALA A 56 -14.93 6.18 6.90
C ALA A 56 -14.20 5.44 8.02
N TYR A 57 -12.86 5.39 7.96
CA TYR A 57 -12.05 4.54 8.85
C TYR A 57 -11.18 5.31 9.84
N GLY A 58 -11.16 6.64 9.81
CA GLY A 58 -10.38 7.47 10.72
C GLY A 58 -8.86 7.33 10.53
N LEU A 59 -8.40 7.18 9.29
CA LEU A 59 -6.96 7.07 9.00
C LEU A 59 -6.28 8.44 9.05
N SER A 60 -5.25 8.56 9.89
CA SER A 60 -4.43 9.78 9.95
C SER A 60 -3.49 9.88 8.75
N ASN A 61 -3.18 11.12 8.35
CA ASN A 61 -2.28 11.44 7.25
C ASN A 61 -0.89 10.79 7.37
N GLU A 62 -0.41 10.58 8.59
CA GLU A 62 0.92 10.02 8.86
C GLU A 62 1.01 8.52 8.55
N MET A 63 -0.13 7.82 8.52
CA MET A 63 -0.19 6.40 8.18
C MET A 63 -0.29 6.15 6.68
N LEU A 64 -0.56 7.18 5.88
CA LEU A 64 -0.89 7.05 4.47
C LEU A 64 0.30 7.33 3.58
N VAL A 65 0.54 6.42 2.63
CA VAL A 65 1.60 6.49 1.64
C VAL A 65 1.04 6.05 0.30
N ASN A 66 1.29 6.84 -0.75
CA ASN A 66 1.02 6.46 -2.12
C ASN A 66 2.23 5.75 -2.72
N CYS A 67 2.02 4.70 -3.49
CA CYS A 67 3.03 4.17 -4.39
C CYS A 67 2.75 4.67 -5.81
N VAL A 68 3.52 5.65 -6.28
CA VAL A 68 3.40 6.19 -7.63
C VAL A 68 4.43 5.54 -8.56
N ILE A 69 4.01 5.22 -9.79
CA ILE A 69 4.92 4.71 -10.81
C ILE A 69 5.39 5.89 -11.67
N VAL A 70 6.70 6.08 -11.74
CA VAL A 70 7.35 7.15 -12.50
C VAL A 70 8.12 6.53 -13.66
N ALA A 71 7.85 7.00 -14.88
CA ALA A 71 8.60 6.62 -16.07
C ALA A 71 9.39 7.82 -16.59
N GLY A 72 10.67 7.61 -16.90
CA GLY A 72 11.55 8.62 -17.49
C GLY A 72 12.28 8.05 -18.70
N LYS A 73 12.53 8.88 -19.71
CA LYS A 73 13.18 8.46 -20.96
C LYS A 73 14.35 9.37 -21.31
N ARG A 74 15.51 8.78 -21.59
CA ARG A 74 16.71 9.50 -22.06
C ARG A 74 17.36 8.73 -23.19
N GLU A 75 17.68 9.43 -24.28
CA GLU A 75 18.33 8.86 -25.47
C GLU A 75 17.61 7.60 -26.00
N GLY A 76 16.27 7.61 -25.94
CA GLY A 76 15.44 6.49 -26.39
C GLY A 76 15.21 5.39 -25.35
N VAL A 77 15.95 5.36 -24.24
CA VAL A 77 15.85 4.33 -23.19
C VAL A 77 14.90 4.76 -22.07
N GLU A 78 13.83 4.00 -21.88
CA GLU A 78 12.88 4.19 -20.77
C GLU A 78 13.37 3.48 -19.50
N ARG A 79 13.14 4.11 -18.36
CA ARG A 79 13.35 3.55 -17.01
C ARG A 79 12.12 3.84 -16.17
N ILE A 80 11.74 2.87 -15.34
CA ILE A 80 10.57 2.94 -14.46
C ILE A 80 11.04 2.82 -13.01
N ALA A 81 10.46 3.63 -12.13
CA ALA A 81 10.65 3.56 -10.69
C ALA A 81 9.30 3.53 -9.97
N ALA A 82 9.22 2.78 -8.87
CA ALA A 82 8.14 2.89 -7.89
C ALA A 82 8.59 3.83 -6.77
N CYS A 83 7.83 4.89 -6.52
CA CYS A 83 8.14 5.90 -5.50
C CYS A 83 7.08 5.87 -4.41
N LEU A 84 7.51 5.67 -3.18
CA LEU A 84 6.65 5.79 -2.00
C LEU A 84 6.63 7.25 -1.55
N VAL A 85 5.44 7.85 -1.55
CA VAL A 85 5.22 9.27 -1.25
C VAL A 85 4.28 9.38 -0.06
N PRO A 86 4.73 9.92 1.09
CA PRO A 86 3.83 10.20 2.22
C PRO A 86 2.67 11.07 1.78
N PHE A 87 1.48 10.85 2.33
CA PHE A 87 0.27 11.60 1.97
C PHE A 87 0.42 13.12 2.10
N THR A 88 1.23 13.60 3.05
CA THR A 88 1.51 15.02 3.27
C THR A 88 2.52 15.61 2.28
N LYS A 89 3.01 14.83 1.32
CA LYS A 89 4.04 15.20 0.36
C LYS A 89 3.56 14.97 -1.06
N ARG A 90 4.31 15.53 -2.01
CA ARG A 90 4.11 15.34 -3.45
C ARG A 90 5.42 14.86 -4.06
N ALA A 91 5.34 13.97 -5.03
CA ALA A 91 6.50 13.63 -5.84
C ALA A 91 6.91 14.84 -6.68
N ASP A 92 8.15 15.29 -6.55
CA ASP A 92 8.76 16.32 -7.40
C ASP A 92 9.37 15.63 -8.62
N ILE A 93 8.58 15.52 -9.69
CA ILE A 93 8.99 14.90 -10.95
C ILE A 93 9.34 16.01 -11.94
N LYS A 94 10.55 15.96 -12.49
CA LYS A 94 11.10 16.95 -13.44
C LYS A 94 11.59 16.27 -14.70
#